data_AF-A0A538EB52-F1
#
_entry.id   AF-A0A538EB52-F1
#
_cell.length_a   1.000
_cell.length_b   1.000
_cell.length_c   1.000
_cell.angle_alpha   90.00
_cell.angle_beta   90.00
_cell.angle_gamma   90.00
#
_symmetry.space_group_name_H-M   'P 1'
#
loop_
_entity.id
_entity.type
_entity.pdbx_description
1 polymer ?
#
loop_
_entity_poly.entity_id
_entity_poly.type
_entity_poly.pdbx_seq_one_letter_code
_entity_poly.pdbx_strand_id
1 'polypeptide(L)'
;MGAVWRVPYEDRAREAPAWAQRHALGPAAADSFRLCLLAVDVQNTFCIPGFELFVAGRSGTAAVDDNRRLCEFVYRNLGTITQTIPSLDTHHAMQVFHAIWLV
;
A
#
# COMPACT_ATOMS: atom_id res chain seq x y z
N MET A 1 15.50 14.30 3.06
CA MET A 1 15.13 13.24 4.03
C MET A 1 13.75 12.72 3.68
N GLY A 2 13.55 11.40 3.76
CA GLY A 2 12.26 10.76 3.56
C GLY A 2 11.29 11.10 4.67
N ALA A 3 10.32 11.97 4.38
CA ALA A 3 9.26 12.28 5.33
C ALA A 3 8.22 11.15 5.29
N VAL A 4 7.85 10.65 6.47
CA VAL A 4 6.66 9.81 6.61
C VAL A 4 5.49 10.72 6.93
N TRP A 5 4.44 10.67 6.12
CA TRP A 5 3.26 11.50 6.31
C TRP A 5 2.25 10.79 7.20
N ARG A 6 1.69 11.54 8.16
CA ARG A 6 0.58 11.05 8.97
C ARG A 6 -0.67 10.94 8.11
N VAL A 7 -1.36 9.81 8.18
CA VAL A 7 -2.71 9.67 7.62
C VAL A 7 -3.73 10.18 8.63
N PRO A 8 -4.61 11.14 8.28
CA PRO A 8 -5.68 11.59 9.17
C PRO A 8 -6.81 10.56 9.19
N TYR A 9 -6.60 9.44 9.89
CA TYR A 9 -7.49 8.27 9.84
C TYR A 9 -8.94 8.59 10.22
N GLU A 10 -9.16 9.42 11.23
CA GLU A 10 -10.51 9.80 11.66
C GLU A 10 -11.25 10.59 10.56
N ASP A 11 -10.57 11.54 9.92
CA ASP A 11 -11.14 12.31 8.82
C ASP A 11 -11.47 11.40 7.63
N ARG A 12 -10.54 10.50 7.25
CA ARG A 12 -10.75 9.53 6.18
C ARG A 12 -11.93 8.60 6.47
N ALA A 13 -12.09 8.15 7.72
CA ALA A 13 -13.21 7.31 8.12
C ALA A 13 -14.55 8.03 8.00
N ARG A 14 -14.61 9.33 8.34
CA ARG A 14 -15.82 10.16 8.18
C ARG A 14 -16.13 10.49 6.73
N GLU A 15 -15.10 10.69 5.90
CA GLU A 15 -15.24 11.05 4.48
C GLU A 15 -15.63 9.85 3.60
N ALA A 16 -15.19 8.64 3.96
CA ALA A 16 -15.37 7.44 3.14
C ALA A 16 -16.84 7.13 2.77
N PRO A 17 -17.83 7.20 3.69
CA PRO A 17 -19.24 7.00 3.32
C PRO A 17 -19.76 8.06 2.34
N ALA A 18 -19.36 9.33 2.51
CA ALA A 18 -19.75 10.41 1.61
C ALA A 18 -19.13 10.24 0.21
N TRP A 19 -17.89 9.77 0.14
CA TRP A 19 -17.24 9.39 -1.11
C TRP A 19 -17.97 8.23 -1.80
N ALA A 20 -18.30 7.17 -1.05
CA ALA A 20 -19.04 6.03 -1.57
C ALA A 20 -20.39 6.44 -2.16
N GLN A 21 -21.15 7.31 -1.46
CA GLN A 21 -22.41 7.85 -2.00
C GLN A 21 -22.20 8.68 -3.26
N ARG A 22 -21.23 9.60 -3.26
CA ARG A 22 -20.94 10.47 -4.41
C ARG A 22 -20.58 9.67 -5.67
N HIS A 23 -19.88 8.56 -5.50
CA HIS A 23 -19.40 7.71 -6.59
C HIS A 23 -20.23 6.44 -6.78
N ALA A 24 -21.40 6.33 -6.12
CA ALA A 24 -22.31 5.19 -6.19
C ALA A 24 -21.61 3.83 -5.95
N LEU A 25 -20.67 3.78 -4.99
CA LEU A 25 -19.94 2.57 -4.65
C LEU A 25 -20.78 1.67 -3.73
N GLY A 26 -20.99 0.43 -4.16
CA GLY A 26 -21.64 -0.60 -3.36
C GLY A 26 -20.68 -1.27 -2.36
N PRO A 27 -21.22 -2.02 -1.38
CA PRO A 27 -20.39 -2.81 -0.48
C PRO A 27 -19.75 -3.97 -1.24
N ALA A 28 -18.43 -4.11 -1.11
CA ALA A 28 -17.64 -5.20 -1.72
C ALA A 28 -18.14 -6.63 -1.36
N ALA A 29 -18.91 -6.78 -0.29
CA ALA A 29 -19.50 -8.07 0.12
C ALA A 29 -20.66 -8.51 -0.79
N ALA A 30 -21.29 -7.59 -1.53
CA ALA A 30 -22.38 -7.89 -2.45
C ALA A 30 -21.90 -8.32 -3.85
N ASP A 31 -20.61 -8.14 -4.16
CA ASP A 31 -20.04 -8.52 -5.45
C ASP A 31 -19.90 -10.03 -5.59
N SER A 32 -20.44 -10.59 -6.68
CA SER A 32 -20.33 -12.01 -7.02
C SER A 32 -18.94 -12.38 -7.54
N PHE A 33 -18.27 -11.47 -8.25
CA PHE A 33 -16.90 -11.62 -8.69
C PHE A 33 -15.93 -11.07 -7.64
N ARG A 34 -14.94 -11.87 -7.24
CA ARG A 34 -13.95 -11.48 -6.23
C ARG A 34 -12.65 -11.08 -6.90
N LEU A 35 -12.31 -9.80 -6.80
CA LEU A 35 -11.02 -9.26 -7.23
C LEU A 35 -10.21 -8.83 -6.01
N CYS A 36 -8.99 -9.36 -5.89
CA CYS A 36 -8.05 -9.03 -4.81
C CYS A 36 -6.89 -8.19 -5.35
N LEU A 37 -6.63 -7.05 -4.72
CA LEU A 37 -5.38 -6.32 -4.86
C LEU A 37 -4.37 -6.87 -3.83
N LEU A 38 -3.30 -7.50 -4.31
CA LEU A 38 -2.15 -7.86 -3.47
C LEU A 38 -1.10 -6.76 -3.58
N ALA A 39 -0.88 -6.00 -2.51
CA ALA A 39 0.12 -4.96 -2.44
C ALA A 39 1.38 -5.51 -1.76
N VAL A 40 2.41 -5.79 -2.56
CA VAL A 40 3.63 -6.45 -2.06
C VAL A 40 4.61 -5.41 -1.52
N ASP A 41 4.92 -5.54 -0.24
CA ASP A 41 6.02 -4.85 0.46
C ASP A 41 6.08 -3.34 0.21
N VAL A 42 4.90 -2.70 0.22
CA VAL A 42 4.73 -1.25 0.07
C VAL A 42 5.09 -0.53 1.39
N GLN A 43 6.30 -0.79 1.88
CA GLN A 43 6.83 -0.28 3.13
C GLN A 43 7.70 0.97 2.88
N ASN A 44 7.76 1.86 3.88
CA ASN A 44 8.53 3.09 3.81
C ASN A 44 9.99 2.86 3.38
N THR A 45 10.60 1.76 3.86
CA THR A 45 12.00 1.46 3.57
C THR A 45 12.28 1.27 2.07
N PHE A 46 11.31 0.72 1.33
CA PHE A 46 11.41 0.50 -0.11
C PHE A 46 10.87 1.68 -0.92
N CYS A 47 9.85 2.37 -0.41
CA CYS A 47 9.07 3.32 -1.21
C CYS A 47 9.38 4.81 -0.97
N ILE A 48 10.05 5.18 0.13
CA ILE A 48 10.32 6.58 0.46
C ILE A 48 11.83 6.89 0.29
N PRO A 49 12.19 7.94 -0.47
CA PRO A 49 13.59 8.32 -0.66
C PRO A 49 14.31 8.57 0.67
N GLY A 50 15.51 8.01 0.81
CA GLY A 50 16.38 8.23 1.97
C GLY A 50 16.24 7.20 3.10
N PHE A 51 15.42 6.16 2.91
CA PHE A 51 15.48 4.94 3.73
C PHE A 51 16.44 3.91 3.12
N GLU A 52 16.75 2.86 3.89
CA GLU A 52 17.86 1.93 3.69
C GLU A 52 17.76 1.11 2.41
N LEU A 53 16.54 0.74 2.00
CA LEU A 53 16.28 -0.15 0.86
C LEU A 53 15.48 0.55 -0.25
N PHE A 54 15.58 1.89 -0.34
CA PHE A 54 14.77 2.66 -1.27
C PHE A 54 14.98 2.22 -2.73
N VAL A 55 13.90 1.84 -3.39
CA VAL A 55 13.91 1.37 -4.78
C VAL A 55 13.79 2.57 -5.72
N ALA A 56 14.93 3.25 -5.92
CA ALA A 56 15.02 4.43 -6.78
C ALA A 56 14.73 4.12 -8.27
N GLY A 57 15.05 2.89 -8.71
CA GLY A 57 14.95 2.49 -10.12
C GLY A 57 15.75 3.40 -11.06
N ARG A 58 15.46 3.34 -12.36
CA ARG A 58 16.16 4.16 -13.38
C ARG A 58 15.81 5.65 -13.33
N SER A 59 14.62 6.00 -12.83
CA SER A 59 14.16 7.39 -12.73
C SER A 59 14.66 8.11 -11.48
N GLY A 60 15.29 7.39 -10.54
CA GLY A 60 15.63 7.93 -9.22
C GLY A 60 14.45 8.04 -8.26
N THR A 61 13.21 7.82 -8.74
CA THR A 61 11.96 7.99 -7.98
C THR A 61 10.95 6.86 -8.26
N ALA A 62 11.40 5.74 -8.84
CA ALA A 62 10.53 4.70 -9.38
C ALA A 62 9.48 4.18 -8.38
N ALA A 63 9.88 3.88 -7.13
CA ALA A 63 8.92 3.43 -6.12
C ALA A 63 7.88 4.51 -5.75
N VAL A 64 8.24 5.79 -5.77
CA VAL A 64 7.29 6.90 -5.56
C VAL A 64 6.32 6.99 -6.72
N ASP A 65 6.83 6.90 -7.95
CA ASP A 65 6.02 6.93 -9.17
C ASP A 65 5.08 5.72 -9.28
N ASP A 66 5.54 4.54 -8.86
CA ASP A 66 4.73 3.32 -8.79
C ASP A 66 3.61 3.48 -7.76
N ASN A 67 3.89 4.02 -6.57
CA ASN A 67 2.87 4.28 -5.55
C ASN A 67 1.83 5.30 -6.01
N ARG A 68 2.24 6.34 -6.75
CA ARG A 68 1.28 7.29 -7.35
C ARG A 68 0.35 6.60 -8.34
N ARG A 69 0.91 5.77 -9.23
CA ARG A 69 0.13 4.98 -10.20
C ARG A 69 -0.77 3.94 -9.52
N LEU A 70 -0.31 3.33 -8.43
CA LEU A 70 -1.10 2.40 -7.62
C LEU A 70 -2.29 3.12 -6.97
N CYS A 71 -2.09 4.30 -6.38
CA CYS A 71 -3.17 5.11 -5.84
C CYS A 71 -4.20 5.45 -6.91
N GLU A 72 -3.76 5.94 -8.09
CA GLU A 72 -4.63 6.22 -9.22
C GLU A 72 -5.41 4.97 -9.67
N PHE A 73 -4.75 3.82 -9.76
CA PHE A 73 -5.38 2.54 -10.06
C PHE A 73 -6.44 2.15 -9.03
N VAL A 74 -6.15 2.28 -7.75
CA VAL A 74 -7.09 1.96 -6.65
C VAL A 74 -8.32 2.85 -6.75
N TYR A 75 -8.17 4.18 -6.85
CA TYR A 75 -9.31 5.09 -6.94
C TYR A 75 -10.15 4.87 -8.21
N ARG A 76 -9.50 4.57 -9.35
CA ARG A 76 -10.19 4.28 -10.60
C ARG A 76 -11.02 2.99 -10.53
N ASN A 77 -10.58 2.01 -9.76
CA ASN A 77 -11.19 0.67 -9.70
C ASN A 77 -11.84 0.37 -8.33
N LEU A 78 -12.10 1.40 -7.53
CA LEU A 78 -12.52 1.23 -6.13
C LEU A 78 -13.82 0.45 -5.99
N GLY A 79 -14.74 0.57 -6.95
CA GLY A 79 -16.01 -0.17 -6.99
C GLY A 79 -15.90 -1.60 -7.53
N THR A 80 -14.70 -2.08 -7.84
CA THR A 80 -14.47 -3.45 -8.38
C THR A 80 -13.47 -4.23 -7.54
N ILE A 81 -12.56 -3.56 -6.84
CA ILE A 81 -11.64 -4.21 -5.90
C ILE A 81 -12.44 -4.65 -4.67
N THR A 82 -12.57 -5.96 -4.49
CA THR A 82 -13.37 -6.53 -3.38
C THR A 82 -12.53 -6.85 -2.13
N GLN A 83 -11.20 -6.88 -2.29
CA GLN A 83 -10.27 -7.21 -1.22
C GLN A 83 -8.92 -6.55 -1.47
N THR A 84 -8.26 -6.09 -0.41
CA THR A 84 -6.87 -5.64 -0.46
C THR A 84 -6.07 -6.40 0.59
N ILE A 85 -5.01 -7.07 0.16
CA ILE A 85 -4.06 -7.75 1.05
C ILE A 85 -2.71 -7.05 0.89
N PRO A 86 -2.23 -6.31 1.90
CA PRO A 86 -0.83 -5.91 1.95
C PRO A 86 0.02 -7.06 2.51
N SER A 87 1.15 -7.35 1.86
CA SER A 87 2.24 -8.11 2.50
C SER A 87 3.22 -7.16 3.16
N LEU A 88 3.98 -7.69 4.11
CA LEU A 88 5.11 -6.99 4.71
C LEU A 88 6.30 -7.92 4.72
N ASP A 89 7.43 -7.43 4.25
CA ASP A 89 8.73 -8.01 4.54
C ASP A 89 9.11 -7.61 5.98
N THR A 90 9.19 -8.62 6.85
CA THR A 90 9.50 -8.44 8.27
C THR A 90 10.40 -9.56 8.75
N HIS A 91 11.23 -9.21 9.72
CA HIS A 91 12.13 -10.15 10.37
C HIS A 91 12.02 -10.00 11.88
N HIS A 92 12.16 -11.10 12.60
CA HIS A 92 12.57 -11.07 13.99
C HIS A 92 14.03 -10.59 14.08
N ALA A 93 14.37 -9.86 15.14
CA ALA A 93 15.75 -9.38 15.35
C ALA A 93 16.79 -10.52 15.27
N MET A 94 16.43 -11.71 15.76
CA MET A 94 17.28 -12.90 15.68
C MET A 94 17.57 -13.35 14.24
N GLN A 95 16.63 -13.15 13.30
CA GLN A 95 16.82 -13.50 11.89
C GLN A 95 17.75 -12.54 11.13
N VAL A 96 17.91 -11.30 11.62
CA VAL A 96 18.78 -10.29 10.98
C VAL A 96 20.22 -10.38 11.50
N PHE A 97 20.41 -10.64 12.80
CA PHE A 97 21.71 -10.50 13.45
C PHE A 97 22.36 -11.83 13.88
N HIS A 98 21.74 -12.99 13.62
CA HIS A 98 22.30 -14.28 14.01
C HIS A 98 22.38 -15.24 12.80
N ALA A 99 23.54 -15.85 12.60
CA ALA A 99 23.80 -16.80 11.50
C ALA A 99 22.98 -18.11 11.57
N ILE A 100 22.04 -18.23 12.51
CA ILE A 100 21.18 -19.42 12.67
C ILE A 100 20.25 -19.61 11.46
N TRP A 101 20.09 -18.58 10.63
CA TRP A 101 19.33 -18.64 9.38
C TRP A 101 20.17 -18.93 8.13
N LEU A 102 21.51 -19.06 8.27
CA LEU A 102 22.42 -19.39 7.16
C LEU A 102 22.79 -20.89 7.14
N VAL A 103 22.06 -21.72 7.87
CA VAL A 103 22.30 -23.17 8.01
C VAL A 103 21.07 -23.97 7.61
#